data_AF-A0A1A3KQ54-F1
#
_entry.id   AF-A0A1A3KQ54-F1
#
_cell.length_a   1.000
_cell.length_b   1.000
_cell.length_c   1.000
_cell.angle_alpha   90.00
_cell.angle_beta   90.00
_cell.angle_gamma   90.00
#
_symmetry.space_group_name_H-M   'P 1'
#
loop_
_entity.id
_entity.type
_entity.pdbx_description
1 polymer ?
#
loop_
_entity_poly.entity_id
_entity_poly.type
_entity_poly.pdbx_seq_one_letter_code
_entity_poly.pdbx_strand_id
1 'polypeptide(L)'
;MADHEDFQVFISWSGPLAKSIASALDNWLPTMFDHIDVWFSDTDIPAGTAWFGDIQQRLNSSDYGIVVVTTENLNRPWMNFESGALSKKLKQDVARVTPVLVNFTDITQLTGHPLQQYNAVLLDEDGIRKLCDSIARSAGRNTASVMLRFRNMWPDLEAEIDKAKKSAGTQPEPPDVSEPEVLESLSASVRSLESTVARLVRNYVAPSSPTVVRQPARRPASPVNNINRVVMQVAEIVGRYRHAGMKDVNFLEDGSAEVAVGLAGPELTEVELAEIQAAVGSLPVPITIVEFDYWQ
;
A
#
# COMPACT_ATOMS: atom_id res chain seq x y z
N MET A 1 -10.69 -24.43 6.62
CA MET A 1 -11.34 -23.37 5.83
C MET A 1 -10.88 -22.07 6.45
N ALA A 2 -10.01 -21.32 5.75
CA ALA A 2 -9.69 -19.97 6.21
C ALA A 2 -10.94 -19.14 5.94
N ASP A 3 -11.52 -18.56 6.98
CA ASP A 3 -12.48 -17.48 6.82
C ASP A 3 -11.75 -16.37 6.06
N HIS A 4 -12.02 -16.25 4.76
CA HIS A 4 -11.54 -15.10 4.00
C HIS A 4 -12.40 -13.92 4.47
N GLU A 5 -11.88 -13.18 5.44
CA GLU A 5 -12.44 -11.90 5.84
C GLU A 5 -12.39 -10.99 4.60
N ASP A 6 -13.56 -10.62 4.08
CA ASP A 6 -13.66 -9.76 2.89
C ASP A 6 -13.01 -8.41 3.19
N PHE A 7 -12.27 -7.87 2.23
CA PHE A 7 -11.55 -6.61 2.40
C PHE A 7 -12.53 -5.45 2.59
N GLN A 8 -12.50 -4.82 3.76
CA GLN A 8 -13.53 -3.89 4.20
C GLN A 8 -13.22 -2.47 3.70
N VAL A 9 -14.08 -1.94 2.83
CA VAL A 9 -13.97 -0.58 2.29
C VAL A 9 -15.11 0.28 2.80
N PHE A 10 -14.78 1.34 3.53
CA PHE A 10 -15.77 2.31 4.01
C PHE A 10 -15.84 3.54 3.10
N ILE A 11 -17.06 3.97 2.72
CA ILE A 11 -17.29 5.22 2.01
C ILE A 11 -18.00 6.23 2.92
N SER A 12 -17.30 7.33 3.20
CA SER A 12 -17.81 8.48 3.92
C SER A 12 -18.28 9.57 2.96
N TRP A 13 -19.44 10.13 3.22
CA TRP A 13 -20.04 11.17 2.40
C TRP A 13 -20.84 12.14 3.27
N SER A 14 -21.06 13.34 2.76
CA SER A 14 -22.00 14.26 3.38
C SER A 14 -22.61 15.23 2.38
N GLY A 15 -23.92 15.43 2.46
CA GLY A 15 -24.68 16.19 1.47
C GLY A 15 -25.16 15.36 0.26
N PRO A 16 -26.10 15.89 -0.54
CA PRO A 16 -26.83 15.14 -1.56
C PRO A 16 -25.98 14.69 -2.74
N LEU A 17 -25.07 15.55 -3.22
CA LEU A 17 -24.15 15.20 -4.31
C LEU A 17 -23.19 14.08 -3.86
N ALA A 18 -22.56 14.26 -2.69
CA ALA A 18 -21.63 13.29 -2.15
C ALA A 18 -22.31 11.92 -1.91
N LYS A 19 -23.57 11.92 -1.44
CA LYS A 19 -24.37 10.69 -1.29
C LYS A 19 -24.53 9.94 -2.60
N SER A 20 -24.89 10.67 -3.65
CA SER A 20 -25.14 10.08 -4.97
C SER A 20 -23.88 9.48 -5.56
N ILE A 21 -22.75 10.18 -5.42
CA ILE A 21 -21.43 9.66 -5.83
C ILE A 21 -21.01 8.46 -4.98
N ALA A 22 -21.19 8.52 -3.66
CA ALA A 22 -20.87 7.41 -2.77
C ALA A 22 -21.68 6.16 -3.11
N SER A 23 -22.97 6.31 -3.42
CA SER A 23 -23.82 5.19 -3.86
C SER A 23 -23.40 4.62 -5.22
N ALA A 24 -22.96 5.47 -6.16
CA ALA A 24 -22.41 4.99 -7.42
C ALA A 24 -21.13 4.16 -7.20
N LEU A 25 -20.22 4.62 -6.34
CA LEU A 25 -19.01 3.89 -5.97
C LEU A 25 -19.31 2.59 -5.22
N ASP A 26 -20.28 2.60 -4.30
CA ASP A 26 -20.72 1.45 -3.53
C ASP A 26 -21.23 0.31 -4.42
N ASN A 27 -22.01 0.63 -5.46
CA ASN A 27 -22.49 -0.35 -6.42
C ASN A 27 -21.39 -0.81 -7.41
N TRP A 28 -20.45 0.06 -7.74
CA TRP A 28 -19.46 -0.18 -8.79
C TRP A 28 -18.20 -0.90 -8.30
N LEU A 29 -17.70 -0.55 -7.11
CA LEU A 29 -16.48 -1.17 -6.56
C LEU A 29 -16.57 -2.69 -6.38
N PRO A 30 -17.70 -3.30 -5.95
CA PRO A 30 -17.82 -4.75 -5.89
C PRO A 30 -17.71 -5.47 -7.25
N THR A 31 -17.98 -4.79 -8.37
CA THR A 31 -17.77 -5.39 -9.71
C THR A 31 -16.29 -5.38 -10.12
N MET A 32 -15.52 -4.48 -9.53
CA MET A 32 -14.11 -4.24 -9.83
C MET A 32 -13.16 -5.19 -9.11
N PHE A 33 -13.55 -5.69 -7.94
CA PHE A 33 -12.69 -6.49 -7.07
C PHE A 33 -13.40 -7.74 -6.58
N ASP A 34 -12.64 -8.84 -6.48
CA ASP A 34 -13.13 -10.04 -5.84
C ASP A 34 -12.90 -9.95 -4.32
N HIS A 35 -13.87 -10.42 -3.52
CA HIS A 35 -13.79 -10.46 -2.05
C HIS A 35 -13.52 -9.10 -1.41
N ILE A 36 -14.34 -8.11 -1.75
CA ILE A 36 -14.39 -6.82 -1.05
C ILE A 36 -15.80 -6.62 -0.54
N ASP A 37 -15.91 -6.06 0.66
CA ASP A 37 -17.16 -5.64 1.25
C ASP A 37 -17.14 -4.11 1.31
N VAL A 38 -18.00 -3.49 0.51
CA VAL A 38 -18.12 -2.04 0.47
C VAL A 38 -19.28 -1.67 1.37
N TRP A 39 -18.97 -0.84 2.34
CA TRP A 39 -19.96 -0.30 3.25
C TRP A 39 -20.05 1.21 3.08
N PHE A 40 -21.25 1.69 2.80
CA PHE A 40 -21.59 3.10 2.82
C PHE A 40 -22.56 3.39 3.99
N SER A 41 -22.40 4.54 4.65
CA SER A 41 -23.32 4.95 5.72
C SER A 41 -24.68 5.31 5.11
N ASP A 42 -25.76 4.64 5.51
CA ASP A 42 -27.14 4.96 5.06
C ASP A 42 -27.61 6.37 5.49
N THR A 43 -26.92 6.98 6.45
CA THR A 43 -27.31 8.25 7.10
C THR A 43 -26.29 9.35 6.84
N ASP A 44 -26.76 10.55 6.45
CA ASP A 44 -25.89 11.74 6.27
C ASP A 44 -25.21 12.08 7.58
N ILE A 45 -23.94 12.52 7.53
CA ILE A 45 -23.16 12.91 8.70
C ILE A 45 -23.61 14.31 9.14
N PRO A 46 -24.42 14.46 10.22
CA PRO A 46 -24.89 15.76 10.65
C PRO A 46 -23.84 16.38 11.59
N ALA A 47 -23.69 17.71 11.53
CA ALA A 47 -22.79 18.41 12.43
C ALA A 47 -23.26 18.27 13.89
N GLY A 48 -22.39 17.80 14.79
CA GLY A 48 -22.60 17.84 16.24
C GLY A 48 -23.40 16.67 16.86
N THR A 49 -23.68 15.58 16.14
CA THR A 49 -24.47 14.45 16.68
C THR A 49 -23.58 13.34 17.26
N ALA A 50 -24.04 12.64 18.29
CA ALA A 50 -23.39 11.51 18.99
C ALA A 50 -23.25 10.23 18.13
N TRP A 51 -22.92 10.39 16.85
CA TRP A 51 -22.66 9.35 15.84
C TRP A 51 -21.15 9.19 15.58
N PHE A 52 -20.32 10.10 16.10
CA PHE A 52 -18.85 10.06 15.98
C PHE A 52 -18.23 8.71 16.42
N GLY A 53 -18.83 8.03 17.39
CA GLY A 53 -18.38 6.71 17.86
C GLY A 53 -18.56 5.59 16.84
N ASP A 54 -19.72 5.50 16.19
CA ASP A 54 -20.04 4.42 15.24
C ASP A 54 -19.22 4.55 13.95
N ILE A 55 -19.03 5.78 13.44
CA ILE A 55 -18.15 6.04 12.30
C ILE A 55 -16.70 5.72 12.66
N GLN A 56 -16.22 6.13 13.84
CA GLN A 56 -14.86 5.78 14.29
C GLN A 56 -14.69 4.28 14.44
N GLN A 57 -15.68 3.58 15.01
CA GLN A 57 -15.63 2.13 15.15
C GLN A 57 -15.56 1.45 13.79
N ARG A 58 -16.36 1.90 12.82
CA ARG A 58 -16.36 1.37 11.45
C ARG A 58 -15.09 1.73 10.67
N LEU A 59 -14.57 2.94 10.83
CA LEU A 59 -13.24 3.32 10.31
C LEU A 59 -12.13 2.46 10.91
N ASN A 60 -12.22 2.15 12.21
CA ASN A 60 -11.26 1.30 12.89
C ASN A 60 -11.39 -0.17 12.47
N SER A 61 -12.60 -0.64 12.12
CA SER A 61 -12.82 -1.99 11.62
C SER A 61 -12.61 -2.14 10.10
N SER A 62 -12.53 -1.04 9.35
CA SER A 62 -12.30 -1.07 7.90
C SER A 62 -10.81 -1.08 7.56
N ASP A 63 -10.47 -1.73 6.45
CA ASP A 63 -9.11 -1.78 5.91
C ASP A 63 -8.78 -0.54 5.08
N TYR A 64 -9.80 0.01 4.41
CA TYR A 64 -9.68 1.16 3.52
C TYR A 64 -10.85 2.13 3.69
N GLY A 65 -10.57 3.43 3.59
CA GLY A 65 -11.55 4.50 3.68
C GLY A 65 -11.53 5.40 2.44
N ILE A 66 -12.71 5.69 1.91
CA ILE A 66 -12.94 6.65 0.84
C ILE A 66 -13.73 7.83 1.42
N VAL A 67 -13.30 9.05 1.17
CA VAL A 67 -13.99 10.26 1.63
C VAL A 67 -14.43 11.07 0.43
N VAL A 68 -15.74 11.14 0.20
CA VAL A 68 -16.29 11.93 -0.92
C VAL A 68 -16.39 13.40 -0.49
N VAL A 69 -15.48 14.20 -1.01
CA VAL A 69 -15.38 15.64 -0.73
C VAL A 69 -15.97 16.40 -1.90
N THR A 70 -16.94 17.27 -1.61
CA THR A 70 -17.58 18.17 -2.57
C THR A 70 -17.29 19.61 -2.15
N THR A 71 -17.47 20.57 -3.05
CA THR A 71 -17.37 21.99 -2.69
C THR A 71 -18.43 22.42 -1.67
N GLU A 72 -19.59 21.74 -1.63
CA GLU A 72 -20.63 21.93 -0.61
C GLU A 72 -20.20 21.45 0.79
N ASN A 73 -19.57 20.28 0.87
CA ASN A 73 -19.26 19.64 2.15
C ASN A 73 -17.83 19.90 2.65
N LEU A 74 -17.02 20.64 1.89
CA LEU A 74 -15.62 20.92 2.21
C LEU A 74 -15.45 21.49 3.62
N ASN A 75 -16.34 22.39 4.04
CA ASN A 75 -16.28 23.05 5.35
C ASN A 75 -16.84 22.21 6.51
N ARG A 76 -17.31 20.97 6.27
CA ARG A 76 -17.83 20.11 7.35
C ARG A 76 -16.66 19.55 8.18
N PRO A 77 -16.80 19.38 9.51
CA PRO A 77 -15.73 18.83 10.34
C PRO A 77 -15.43 17.35 10.03
N TRP A 78 -14.16 17.02 9.75
CA TRP A 78 -13.69 15.67 9.40
C TRP A 78 -12.88 14.98 10.52
N MET A 79 -13.09 15.42 11.77
CA MET A 79 -12.32 15.08 12.98
C MET A 79 -12.06 13.57 13.22
N ASN A 80 -12.91 12.69 12.69
CA ASN A 80 -12.76 11.23 12.81
C ASN A 80 -11.55 10.69 12.01
N PHE A 81 -11.22 11.29 10.87
CA PHE A 81 -10.08 10.83 10.07
C PHE A 81 -8.76 11.21 10.73
N GLU A 82 -8.66 12.42 11.29
CA GLU A 82 -7.49 12.86 12.07
C GLU A 82 -7.23 11.92 13.25
N SER A 83 -8.28 11.56 13.99
CA SER A 83 -8.20 10.73 15.20
C SER A 83 -8.03 9.23 14.91
N GLY A 84 -8.66 8.72 13.83
CA GLY A 84 -8.60 7.32 13.41
C GLY A 84 -7.24 6.94 12.81
N ALA A 85 -6.67 7.79 11.95
CA ALA A 85 -5.33 7.59 11.41
C ALA A 85 -4.23 7.68 12.49
N LEU A 86 -4.45 8.49 13.54
CA LEU A 86 -3.57 8.55 14.71
C LEU A 86 -3.66 7.28 15.57
N SER A 87 -4.85 6.74 15.78
CA SER A 87 -5.09 5.58 16.65
C SER A 87 -4.55 4.28 16.06
N LYS A 88 -4.64 4.10 14.73
CA LYS A 88 -4.07 2.94 14.03
C LYS A 88 -2.55 3.03 13.86
N LYS A 89 -1.92 4.21 13.80
CA LYS A 89 -0.44 4.36 13.75
C LYS A 89 0.31 3.72 14.94
N LEU A 90 -0.37 3.39 16.03
CA LEU A 90 0.21 2.71 17.21
C LEU A 90 0.24 1.17 17.07
N LYS A 91 -0.49 0.61 16.11
CA LYS A 91 -0.43 -0.82 15.71
C LYS A 91 0.01 -0.86 14.24
N GLN A 92 0.64 -1.93 13.78
CA GLN A 92 1.31 -1.92 12.47
C GLN A 92 0.36 -1.88 11.25
N ASP A 93 -0.96 -1.79 11.45
CA ASP A 93 -1.98 -1.78 10.40
C ASP A 93 -2.54 -0.37 10.18
N VAL A 94 -2.05 0.31 9.14
CA VAL A 94 -2.50 1.66 8.77
C VAL A 94 -3.76 1.54 7.93
N ALA A 95 -4.93 1.90 8.48
CA ALA A 95 -6.13 2.14 7.66
C ALA A 95 -5.80 3.24 6.65
N ARG A 96 -5.88 2.92 5.37
CA ARG A 96 -5.58 3.86 4.28
C ARG A 96 -6.82 4.67 3.97
N VAL A 97 -6.66 5.97 3.80
CA VAL A 97 -7.77 6.88 3.49
C VAL A 97 -7.43 7.66 2.23
N THR A 98 -8.37 7.70 1.28
CA THR A 98 -8.27 8.49 0.05
C THR A 98 -9.46 9.42 -0.10
N PRO A 99 -9.24 10.74 0.00
CA PRO A 99 -10.23 11.73 -0.40
C PRO A 99 -10.48 11.71 -1.91
N VAL A 100 -11.74 11.67 -2.32
CA VAL A 100 -12.19 11.77 -3.71
C VAL A 100 -12.87 13.12 -3.88
N LEU A 101 -12.24 13.97 -4.69
CA LEU A 101 -12.62 15.36 -4.89
C LEU A 101 -13.63 15.51 -6.02
N VAL A 102 -14.84 15.95 -5.69
CA VAL A 102 -15.96 16.14 -6.60
C VAL A 102 -16.12 17.64 -6.89
N ASN A 103 -16.07 17.99 -8.18
CA ASN A 103 -16.13 19.38 -8.69
C ASN A 103 -14.94 20.27 -8.27
N PHE A 104 -13.78 19.66 -8.08
CA PHE A 104 -12.51 20.37 -7.96
C PHE A 104 -11.78 20.32 -9.31
N THR A 105 -11.04 21.39 -9.61
CA THR A 105 -10.19 21.46 -10.80
C THR A 105 -8.80 20.93 -10.50
N ASP A 106 -8.32 21.11 -9.26
CA ASP A 106 -6.98 20.70 -8.85
C ASP A 106 -6.96 20.26 -7.38
N ILE A 107 -6.06 19.33 -7.04
CA ILE A 107 -5.90 18.82 -5.67
C ILE A 107 -5.40 19.92 -4.71
N THR A 108 -4.66 20.92 -5.22
CA THR A 108 -4.20 22.09 -4.45
C THR A 108 -5.34 22.92 -3.86
N GLN A 109 -6.57 22.75 -4.33
CA GLN A 109 -7.77 23.36 -3.73
C GLN A 109 -8.15 22.76 -2.36
N LEU A 110 -7.47 21.69 -1.92
CA LEU A 110 -7.48 21.22 -0.53
C LEU A 110 -6.41 21.88 0.36
N THR A 111 -5.62 22.82 -0.14
CA THR A 111 -4.54 23.44 0.64
C THR A 111 -5.09 24.07 1.93
N GLY A 112 -4.44 23.78 3.07
CA GLY A 112 -4.87 24.23 4.40
C GLY A 112 -6.01 23.41 5.01
N HIS A 113 -6.63 22.49 4.26
CA HIS A 113 -7.68 21.62 4.77
C HIS A 113 -7.10 20.39 5.48
N PRO A 114 -7.69 19.87 6.58
CA PRO A 114 -7.14 18.71 7.28
C PRO A 114 -7.01 17.43 6.44
N LEU A 115 -7.81 17.30 5.37
CA LEU A 115 -7.70 16.17 4.45
C LEU A 115 -6.49 16.25 3.51
N GLN A 116 -5.78 17.38 3.46
CA GLN A 116 -4.57 17.55 2.66
C GLN A 116 -3.45 16.58 3.06
N GLN A 117 -3.45 16.11 4.31
CA GLN A 117 -2.49 15.11 4.78
C GLN A 117 -2.64 13.73 4.11
N TYR A 118 -3.74 13.50 3.38
CA TYR A 118 -4.01 12.27 2.64
C TYR A 118 -3.79 12.48 1.15
N ASN A 119 -3.42 11.41 0.45
CA ASN A 119 -3.30 11.42 -1.00
C ASN A 119 -4.71 11.45 -1.62
N ALA A 120 -5.20 12.65 -1.92
CA ALA A 120 -6.47 12.87 -2.60
C ALA A 120 -6.39 12.57 -4.11
N VAL A 121 -7.54 12.27 -4.70
CA VAL A 121 -7.71 12.07 -6.15
C VAL A 121 -8.90 12.90 -6.64
N LEU A 122 -8.86 13.32 -7.90
CA LEU A 122 -10.01 13.94 -8.56
C LEU A 122 -11.06 12.88 -8.93
N LEU A 123 -12.33 13.27 -8.99
CA LEU A 123 -13.40 12.44 -9.55
C LEU A 123 -13.38 12.52 -11.09
N ASP A 124 -12.31 11.97 -11.67
CA ASP A 124 -12.10 11.77 -13.09
C ASP A 124 -11.51 10.36 -13.36
N GLU A 125 -11.35 9.99 -14.63
CA GLU A 125 -10.89 8.65 -15.01
C GLU A 125 -9.51 8.34 -14.38
N ASP A 126 -8.57 9.29 -14.42
CA ASP A 126 -7.22 9.09 -13.89
C ASP A 126 -7.21 8.94 -12.36
N GLY A 127 -7.99 9.77 -11.67
CA GLY A 127 -8.13 9.76 -10.23
C GLY A 127 -8.79 8.49 -9.71
N ILE A 128 -9.88 8.03 -10.33
CA ILE A 128 -10.53 6.77 -9.96
C ILE A 128 -9.68 5.56 -10.34
N ARG A 129 -8.92 5.62 -11.43
CA ARG A 129 -7.92 4.59 -11.76
C ARG A 129 -6.86 4.47 -10.67
N LYS A 130 -6.32 5.60 -10.18
CA LYS A 130 -5.36 5.64 -9.05
C LYS A 130 -5.96 5.12 -7.76
N LEU A 131 -7.23 5.45 -7.47
CA LEU A 131 -7.98 4.91 -6.35
C LEU A 131 -8.05 3.38 -6.44
N CYS A 132 -8.43 2.84 -7.61
CA CYS A 132 -8.54 1.39 -7.82
C CYS A 132 -7.19 0.67 -7.65
N ASP A 133 -6.10 1.24 -8.18
CA ASP A 133 -4.74 0.71 -7.98
C ASP A 133 -4.34 0.72 -6.49
N SER A 134 -4.66 1.79 -5.77
CA SER A 134 -4.42 1.90 -4.33
C SER A 134 -5.19 0.84 -3.53
N ILE A 135 -6.47 0.63 -3.84
CA ILE A 135 -7.29 -0.42 -3.22
C ILE A 135 -6.73 -1.81 -3.57
N ALA A 136 -6.42 -2.08 -4.84
CA ALA A 136 -5.88 -3.37 -5.28
C ALA A 136 -4.63 -3.76 -4.50
N ARG A 137 -3.67 -2.83 -4.38
CA ARG A 137 -2.42 -3.06 -3.63
C ARG A 137 -2.67 -3.27 -2.15
N SER A 138 -3.61 -2.53 -1.57
CA SER A 138 -3.93 -2.62 -0.14
C SER A 138 -4.62 -3.93 0.19
N ALA A 139 -5.49 -4.41 -0.70
CA ALA A 139 -6.18 -5.68 -0.58
C ALA A 139 -5.35 -6.88 -1.07
N GLY A 140 -4.10 -6.68 -1.52
CA GLY A 140 -3.28 -7.76 -2.08
C GLY A 140 -3.90 -8.42 -3.33
N ARG A 141 -4.67 -7.66 -4.11
CA ARG A 141 -5.34 -8.13 -5.33
C ARG A 141 -4.45 -7.90 -6.56
N ASN A 142 -4.69 -8.67 -7.62
CA ASN A 142 -3.95 -8.52 -8.88
C ASN A 142 -4.34 -7.20 -9.56
N THR A 143 -3.43 -6.21 -9.50
CA THR A 143 -3.61 -4.90 -10.11
C THR A 143 -3.91 -4.98 -11.61
N ALA A 144 -3.25 -5.86 -12.37
CA ALA A 144 -3.46 -5.95 -13.82
C ALA A 144 -4.89 -6.41 -14.16
N SER A 145 -5.44 -7.36 -13.39
CA SER A 145 -6.84 -7.79 -13.53
C SER A 145 -7.83 -6.66 -13.22
N VAL A 146 -7.58 -5.90 -12.14
CA VAL A 146 -8.41 -4.74 -11.77
C VAL A 146 -8.35 -3.67 -12.87
N MET A 147 -7.16 -3.36 -13.39
CA MET A 147 -7.00 -2.37 -14.47
C MET A 147 -7.66 -2.82 -15.79
N LEU A 148 -7.74 -4.12 -16.06
CA LEU A 148 -8.49 -4.64 -17.20
C LEU A 148 -9.99 -4.43 -17.02
N ARG A 149 -10.54 -4.76 -15.84
CA ARG A 149 -11.96 -4.50 -15.50
C ARG A 149 -12.27 -3.00 -15.57
N PHE A 150 -11.36 -2.15 -15.08
CA PHE A 150 -11.52 -0.70 -15.04
C PHE A 150 -11.83 -0.13 -16.42
N ARG A 151 -11.03 -0.50 -17.43
CA ARG A 151 -11.21 -0.02 -18.80
C ARG A 151 -12.59 -0.33 -19.39
N ASN A 152 -13.19 -1.44 -18.97
CA ASN A 152 -14.51 -1.85 -19.48
C ASN A 152 -15.65 -1.27 -18.66
N MET A 153 -15.46 -1.07 -17.35
CA MET A 153 -16.50 -0.67 -16.41
C MET A 153 -16.52 0.85 -16.11
N TRP A 154 -15.49 1.59 -16.52
CA TRP A 154 -15.44 3.04 -16.37
C TRP A 154 -16.66 3.77 -16.99
N PRO A 155 -17.11 3.44 -18.22
CA PRO A 155 -18.23 4.16 -18.84
C PRO A 155 -19.53 4.09 -18.02
N ASP A 156 -19.78 2.97 -17.33
CA ASP A 156 -20.96 2.78 -16.50
C ASP A 156 -20.91 3.68 -15.25
N LEU A 157 -19.74 3.78 -14.62
CA LEU A 157 -19.53 4.68 -13.48
C LEU A 157 -19.61 6.14 -13.91
N GLU A 158 -18.99 6.50 -15.05
CA GLU A 158 -19.00 7.85 -15.59
C GLU A 158 -20.44 8.33 -15.85
N ALA A 159 -21.30 7.47 -16.39
CA ALA A 159 -22.71 7.77 -16.61
C ALA A 159 -23.46 8.08 -15.30
N GLU A 160 -23.23 7.30 -14.23
CA GLU A 160 -23.85 7.55 -12.93
C GLU A 160 -23.26 8.80 -12.22
N ILE A 161 -21.96 9.08 -12.40
CA ILE A 161 -21.34 10.34 -11.92
C ILE A 161 -22.00 11.55 -12.60
N ASP A 162 -22.18 11.49 -13.92
CA ASP A 162 -22.80 12.58 -14.70
C ASP A 162 -24.25 12.82 -14.30
N LYS A 163 -24.99 11.74 -14.07
CA LYS A 163 -26.37 11.79 -13.58
C LYS A 163 -26.43 12.41 -12.19
N ALA A 164 -25.54 12.00 -11.27
CA ALA A 164 -25.44 12.58 -9.93
C ALA A 164 -25.13 14.09 -9.98
N LYS A 165 -24.17 14.51 -10.82
CA LYS A 165 -23.82 15.92 -11.03
C LYS A 165 -25.01 16.73 -11.58
N LYS A 166 -25.76 16.18 -12.54
CA LYS A 166 -26.96 16.83 -13.11
C LYS A 166 -28.09 16.98 -12.09
N SER A 167 -28.30 15.97 -11.24
CA SER A 167 -29.36 15.99 -10.22
C SER A 167 -29.07 16.93 -9.05
N ALA A 168 -27.80 17.15 -8.72
CA ALA A 168 -27.40 18.02 -7.60
C ALA A 168 -27.54 19.53 -7.88
N GLY A 169 -27.73 19.94 -9.14
CA GLY A 169 -27.83 21.35 -9.54
C GLY A 169 -26.50 22.11 -9.40
N THR A 170 -26.57 23.45 -9.37
CA THR A 170 -25.39 24.31 -9.23
C THR A 170 -24.73 24.11 -7.88
N GLN A 171 -23.45 23.74 -7.90
CA GLN A 171 -22.62 23.57 -6.72
C GLN A 171 -21.79 24.84 -6.48
N PRO A 172 -21.36 25.10 -5.22
CA PRO A 172 -20.40 26.18 -4.94
C PRO A 172 -19.15 26.02 -5.80
N GLU A 173 -18.57 27.14 -6.24
CA GLU A 173 -17.27 27.11 -6.90
C GLU A 173 -16.21 26.56 -5.94
N PRO A 174 -15.24 25.80 -6.44
CA PRO A 174 -14.16 25.32 -5.61
C PRO A 174 -13.31 26.49 -5.10
N PRO A 175 -12.64 26.34 -3.93
CA PRO A 175 -11.83 27.41 -3.36
C PRO A 175 -10.80 27.92 -4.35
N ASP A 176 -10.60 29.24 -4.35
CA ASP A 176 -9.50 29.84 -5.10
C ASP A 176 -8.18 29.46 -4.42
N VAL A 177 -7.18 29.11 -5.23
CA VAL A 177 -5.88 28.68 -4.72
C VAL A 177 -4.99 29.89 -4.71
N SER A 178 -4.75 30.45 -3.53
CA SER A 178 -3.77 31.53 -3.44
C SER A 178 -2.35 30.95 -3.53
N GLU A 179 -1.53 31.49 -4.45
CA GLU A 179 -0.09 31.19 -4.54
C GLU A 179 0.64 31.16 -3.17
N PRO A 180 0.40 32.11 -2.24
CA PRO A 180 1.04 32.06 -0.92
C PRO A 180 0.63 30.84 -0.08
N GLU A 181 -0.62 30.38 -0.13
CA GLU A 181 -1.04 29.19 0.62
C GLU A 181 -0.38 27.92 0.08
N VAL A 182 -0.24 27.81 -1.25
CA VAL A 182 0.47 26.67 -1.87
C VAL A 182 1.94 26.66 -1.44
N LEU A 183 2.59 27.83 -1.45
CA LEU A 183 3.97 27.97 -0.99
C LEU A 183 4.13 27.61 0.49
N GLU A 184 3.18 28.01 1.32
CA GLU A 184 3.20 27.67 2.75
C GLU A 184 2.98 26.18 2.99
N SER A 185 2.08 25.55 2.25
CA SER A 185 1.87 24.10 2.24
C SER A 185 3.09 23.31 1.76
N LEU A 186 3.74 23.76 0.69
CA LEU A 186 4.99 23.17 0.19
C LEU A 186 6.10 23.31 1.23
N SER A 187 6.24 24.49 1.83
CA SER A 187 7.18 24.77 2.92
C SER A 187 6.92 23.86 4.13
N ALA A 188 5.66 23.68 4.53
CA ALA A 188 5.27 22.77 5.60
C ALA A 188 5.60 21.31 5.29
N SER A 189 5.37 20.87 4.05
CA SER A 189 5.72 19.52 3.58
C SER A 189 7.23 19.27 3.60
N VAL A 190 8.03 20.25 3.14
CA VAL A 190 9.50 20.19 3.20
C VAL A 190 9.98 20.11 4.65
N ARG A 191 9.47 20.95 5.55
CA ARG A 191 9.81 20.91 6.98
C ARG A 191 9.43 19.58 7.64
N SER A 192 8.31 18.99 7.25
CA SER A 192 7.88 17.66 7.72
C SER A 192 8.84 16.56 7.28
N LEU A 193 9.28 16.61 6.01
CA LEU A 193 10.30 15.72 5.48
C LEU A 193 11.64 15.90 6.21
N GLU A 194 12.10 17.14 6.38
CA GLU A 194 13.32 17.46 7.13
C GLU A 194 13.27 16.93 8.56
N SER A 195 12.13 17.10 9.25
CA SER A 195 11.92 16.56 10.60
C SER A 195 11.99 15.03 10.63
N THR A 196 11.36 14.37 9.65
CA THR A 196 11.38 12.91 9.52
C THR A 196 12.79 12.40 9.24
N VAL A 197 13.52 13.03 8.32
CA VAL A 197 14.92 12.71 8.02
C VAL A 197 15.79 12.93 9.25
N ALA A 198 15.66 14.08 9.94
CA ALA A 198 16.41 14.36 11.16
C ALA A 198 16.12 13.35 12.28
N ARG A 199 14.88 12.87 12.40
CA ARG A 199 14.52 11.80 13.33
C ARG A 199 15.13 10.46 12.92
N LEU A 200 15.08 10.10 11.65
CA LEU A 200 15.71 8.87 11.14
C LEU A 200 17.22 8.90 11.34
N VAL A 201 17.87 10.03 11.06
CA VAL A 201 19.31 10.23 11.29
C VAL A 201 19.66 10.22 12.78
N ARG A 202 18.83 10.79 13.66
CA ARG A 202 19.05 10.71 15.12
C ARG A 202 18.86 9.30 15.67
N ASN A 203 17.89 8.57 15.14
CA ASN A 203 17.61 7.18 15.54
C ASN A 203 18.52 6.18 14.80
N TYR A 204 19.30 6.66 13.82
CA TYR A 204 20.35 5.89 13.18
C TYR A 204 21.49 5.72 14.18
N VAL A 205 21.44 4.60 14.90
CA VAL A 205 22.59 4.09 15.63
C VAL A 205 23.54 3.54 14.58
N ALA A 206 24.60 4.28 14.27
CA ALA A 206 25.73 3.70 13.56
C ALA A 206 26.15 2.41 14.31
N PRO A 207 26.39 1.29 13.63
CA PRO A 207 26.86 0.09 14.31
C PRO A 207 28.12 0.48 15.08
N SER A 208 28.02 0.46 16.41
CA SER A 208 29.18 0.71 17.26
C SER A 208 30.23 -0.34 16.92
N SER A 209 31.50 0.09 16.85
CA SER A 209 32.65 -0.79 16.67
C SER A 209 32.46 -2.09 17.46
N PRO A 210 32.80 -3.25 16.88
CA PRO A 210 32.37 -4.54 17.39
C PRO A 210 32.73 -4.67 18.88
N THR A 211 31.71 -4.74 19.73
CA THR A 211 31.91 -5.03 21.15
C THR A 211 32.30 -6.50 21.26
N VAL A 212 33.57 -6.77 21.57
CA VAL A 212 34.05 -8.12 21.86
C VAL A 212 33.45 -8.56 23.19
N VAL A 213 32.29 -9.21 23.14
CA VAL A 213 31.69 -9.89 24.29
C VAL A 213 32.39 -11.24 24.46
N ARG A 214 33.24 -11.38 25.48
CA ARG A 214 33.75 -12.71 25.88
C ARG A 214 32.64 -13.47 26.59
N GLN A 215 31.92 -14.33 25.85
CA GLN A 215 31.02 -15.32 26.45
C GLN A 215 31.82 -16.50 27.02
N PRO A 216 31.44 -17.05 28.19
CA PRO A 216 31.92 -18.36 28.60
C PRO A 216 31.47 -19.41 27.58
N ALA A 217 32.33 -20.40 27.33
CA ALA A 217 32.15 -21.41 26.28
C ALA A 217 30.73 -22.02 26.32
N ARG A 218 29.86 -21.56 25.41
CA ARG A 218 28.56 -22.20 25.21
C ARG A 218 28.79 -23.55 24.56
N ARG A 219 28.04 -24.56 25.01
CA ARG A 219 27.95 -25.86 24.36
C ARG A 219 27.73 -25.68 22.85
N PRO A 220 28.34 -26.51 21.99
CA PRO A 220 28.18 -26.38 20.55
C PRO A 220 26.69 -26.42 20.21
N ALA A 221 26.23 -25.38 19.51
CA ALA A 221 24.86 -25.29 19.05
C ALA A 221 24.57 -26.45 18.08
N SER A 222 23.35 -26.98 18.15
CA SER A 222 22.85 -28.01 17.22
C SER A 222 22.92 -27.49 15.77
N PRO A 223 23.19 -28.35 14.76
CA PRO A 223 23.48 -27.97 13.37
C PRO A 223 22.39 -27.15 12.65
N VAL A 224 21.19 -27.07 13.21
CA VAL A 224 19.97 -26.57 12.53
C VAL A 224 19.87 -25.03 12.49
N ASN A 225 20.69 -24.29 13.23
CA ASN A 225 20.55 -22.83 13.36
C ASN A 225 21.38 -21.96 12.38
N ASN A 226 22.00 -22.56 11.35
CA ASN A 226 22.88 -21.83 10.43
C ASN A 226 22.33 -21.71 8.99
N ILE A 227 21.08 -22.13 8.75
CA ILE A 227 20.51 -22.29 7.41
C ILE A 227 20.13 -20.95 6.77
N ASN A 228 19.43 -20.08 7.49
CA ASN A 228 19.06 -18.74 6.97
C ASN A 228 20.29 -17.91 6.58
N ARG A 229 21.41 -18.11 7.29
CA ARG A 229 22.68 -17.46 6.99
C ARG A 229 23.27 -17.99 5.67
N VAL A 230 23.21 -19.30 5.46
CA VAL A 230 23.70 -19.95 4.24
C VAL A 230 22.86 -19.54 3.04
N VAL A 231 21.52 -19.48 3.17
CA VAL A 231 20.62 -19.01 2.11
C VAL A 231 20.94 -17.57 1.70
N MET A 232 21.16 -16.68 2.68
CA MET A 232 21.55 -15.28 2.39
C MET A 232 22.92 -15.18 1.72
N GLN A 233 23.89 -16.04 2.08
CA GLN A 233 25.20 -16.07 1.45
C GLN A 233 25.15 -16.58 0.00
N VAL A 234 24.32 -17.59 -0.28
CA VAL A 234 24.10 -18.07 -1.65
C VAL A 234 23.42 -16.97 -2.49
N ALA A 235 22.39 -16.31 -1.96
CA ALA A 235 21.73 -15.19 -2.64
C ALA A 235 22.69 -14.04 -2.94
N GLU A 236 23.63 -13.74 -2.05
CA GLU A 236 24.66 -12.72 -2.28
C GLU A 236 25.65 -13.12 -3.38
N ILE A 237 26.08 -14.39 -3.40
CA ILE A 237 27.00 -14.91 -4.44
C ILE A 237 26.32 -14.89 -5.81
N VAL A 238 25.09 -15.42 -5.89
CA VAL A 238 24.32 -15.50 -7.13
C VAL A 238 23.94 -14.11 -7.64
N GLY A 239 23.57 -13.18 -6.75
CA GLY A 239 23.20 -11.81 -7.09
C GLY A 239 24.33 -10.95 -7.69
N ARG A 240 25.58 -11.43 -7.70
CA ARG A 240 26.70 -10.77 -8.40
C ARG A 240 26.65 -10.96 -9.92
N TYR A 241 25.88 -11.93 -10.40
CA TYR A 241 25.75 -12.25 -11.81
C TYR A 241 24.41 -11.74 -12.34
N ARG A 242 24.44 -10.86 -13.35
CA ARG A 242 23.25 -10.15 -13.89
C ARG A 242 22.15 -11.06 -14.44
N HIS A 243 22.47 -12.31 -14.75
CA HIS A 243 21.62 -13.30 -15.41
C HIS A 243 21.40 -14.55 -14.54
N ALA A 244 21.65 -14.45 -13.22
CA ALA A 244 21.49 -15.56 -12.28
C ALA A 244 20.50 -15.18 -11.17
N GLY A 245 19.63 -16.12 -10.79
CA GLY A 245 18.66 -15.96 -9.71
C GLY A 245 18.65 -17.18 -8.80
N MET A 246 18.18 -17.01 -7.57
CA MET A 246 17.87 -18.14 -6.68
C MET A 246 16.36 -18.40 -6.81
N LYS A 247 15.95 -19.64 -7.12
CA LYS A 247 14.55 -19.97 -7.40
C LYS A 247 13.89 -20.69 -6.23
N ASP A 248 14.55 -21.70 -5.66
CA ASP A 248 13.98 -22.45 -4.55
C ASP A 248 15.04 -22.99 -3.58
N VAL A 249 14.62 -23.30 -2.36
CA VAL A 249 15.44 -23.97 -1.35
C VAL A 249 14.66 -25.16 -0.82
N ASN A 250 15.01 -26.36 -1.27
CA ASN A 250 14.40 -27.60 -0.82
C ASN A 250 15.21 -28.20 0.33
N PHE A 251 14.53 -28.85 1.27
CA PHE A 251 15.16 -29.50 2.40
C PHE A 251 14.96 -31.00 2.29
N LEU A 252 16.06 -31.77 2.39
CA LEU A 252 16.02 -33.22 2.39
C LEU A 252 15.82 -33.75 3.81
N GLU A 253 15.23 -34.94 3.94
CA GLU A 253 14.85 -35.55 5.23
C GLU A 253 16.05 -35.82 6.16
N ASP A 254 17.28 -35.86 5.61
CA ASP A 254 18.52 -36.08 6.36
C ASP A 254 19.12 -34.80 6.97
N GLY A 255 18.47 -33.66 6.80
CA GLY A 255 18.92 -32.36 7.31
C GLY A 255 19.95 -31.67 6.42
N SER A 256 20.25 -32.23 5.24
CA SER A 256 20.94 -31.51 4.17
C SER A 256 19.97 -30.53 3.48
N ALA A 257 20.50 -29.42 2.98
CA ALA A 257 19.71 -28.40 2.27
C ALA A 257 20.05 -28.46 0.79
N GLU A 258 19.06 -28.76 -0.05
CA GLU A 258 19.19 -28.69 -1.50
C GLU A 258 18.78 -27.29 -1.97
N VAL A 259 19.77 -26.40 -2.13
CA VAL A 259 19.52 -25.03 -2.62
C VAL A 259 19.48 -25.03 -4.15
N ALA A 260 18.28 -24.96 -4.74
CA ALA A 260 18.07 -24.91 -6.18
C ALA A 260 18.23 -23.46 -6.70
N VAL A 261 19.41 -23.18 -7.27
CA VAL A 261 19.72 -21.88 -7.89
C VAL A 261 19.16 -21.86 -9.32
N GLY A 262 18.08 -21.10 -9.54
CA GLY A 262 17.49 -20.93 -10.87
C GLY A 262 18.17 -19.84 -11.68
N LEU A 263 19.12 -20.23 -12.52
CA LEU A 263 19.84 -19.35 -13.42
C LEU A 263 18.89 -18.85 -14.54
N ALA A 264 18.81 -17.53 -14.76
CA ALA A 264 17.83 -16.93 -15.65
C ALA A 264 18.51 -15.97 -16.65
N GLY A 265 18.91 -16.50 -17.81
CA GLY A 265 19.37 -15.71 -18.95
C GLY A 265 19.93 -16.57 -20.07
N PRO A 266 20.12 -16.00 -21.28
CA PRO A 266 20.72 -16.72 -22.38
C PRO A 266 22.21 -16.95 -22.07
N GLU A 267 22.53 -18.20 -21.77
CA GLU A 267 23.89 -18.77 -21.64
C GLU A 267 24.79 -18.07 -20.61
N LEU A 268 24.77 -18.56 -19.36
CA LEU A 268 25.94 -18.40 -18.48
C LEU A 268 27.14 -19.07 -19.14
N THR A 269 28.28 -18.39 -19.12
CA THR A 269 29.51 -19.00 -19.63
C THR A 269 29.95 -20.14 -18.70
N GLU A 270 30.61 -21.17 -19.24
CA GLU A 270 31.18 -22.28 -18.44
C GLU A 270 32.10 -21.77 -17.30
N VAL A 271 32.70 -20.60 -17.51
CA VAL A 271 33.55 -19.91 -16.52
C VAL A 271 32.73 -19.38 -15.35
N GLU A 272 31.63 -18.67 -15.61
CA GLU A 272 30.76 -18.13 -14.55
C GLU A 272 30.10 -19.24 -13.74
N LEU A 273 29.70 -20.33 -14.39
CA LEU A 273 29.14 -21.50 -13.72
C LEU A 273 30.17 -22.15 -12.78
N ALA A 274 31.41 -22.32 -13.22
CA ALA A 274 32.49 -22.88 -12.40
C ALA A 274 32.82 -21.98 -11.20
N GLU A 275 32.78 -20.65 -11.37
CA GLU A 275 32.97 -19.69 -10.27
C GLU A 275 31.86 -19.78 -9.21
N ILE A 276 30.60 -19.87 -9.65
CA ILE A 276 29.45 -20.02 -8.74
C ILE A 276 29.56 -21.35 -8.00
N GLN A 277 29.86 -22.46 -8.68
CA GLN A 277 30.05 -23.78 -8.07
C GLN A 277 31.16 -23.77 -7.01
N ALA A 278 32.31 -23.16 -7.31
CA ALA A 278 33.43 -23.06 -6.37
C ALA A 278 33.09 -22.18 -5.15
N ALA A 279 32.41 -21.05 -5.37
CA ALA A 279 32.03 -20.14 -4.30
C ALA A 279 31.00 -20.78 -3.35
N VAL A 280 29.98 -21.45 -3.91
CA VAL A 280 28.92 -22.14 -3.16
C VAL A 280 29.47 -23.38 -2.44
N GLY A 281 30.37 -24.15 -3.07
CA GLY A 281 31.00 -25.33 -2.47
C GLY A 281 31.91 -25.03 -1.27
N SER A 282 32.25 -23.76 -1.02
CA SER A 282 33.00 -23.33 0.17
C SER A 282 32.12 -23.14 1.42
N LEU A 283 30.80 -23.21 1.28
CA LEU A 283 29.85 -23.03 2.37
C LEU A 283 29.76 -24.28 3.26
N PRO A 284 29.44 -24.12 4.56
CA PRO A 284 29.47 -25.22 5.54
C PRO A 284 28.30 -26.20 5.42
N VAL A 285 27.55 -26.18 4.32
CA VAL A 285 26.38 -27.02 4.05
C VAL A 285 26.52 -27.58 2.64
N PRO A 286 26.23 -28.87 2.40
CA PRO A 286 26.21 -29.41 1.05
C PRO A 286 25.13 -28.68 0.24
N ILE A 287 25.51 -28.16 -0.93
CA ILE A 287 24.62 -27.41 -1.82
C ILE A 287 24.73 -28.01 -3.22
N THR A 288 23.60 -28.36 -3.81
CA THR A 288 23.50 -28.88 -5.17
C THR A 288 22.96 -27.78 -6.09
N ILE A 289 23.71 -27.40 -7.12
CA ILE A 289 23.25 -26.44 -8.12
C ILE A 289 22.47 -27.20 -9.18
N VAL A 290 21.23 -26.78 -9.44
CA VAL A 290 20.36 -27.33 -10.48
C VAL A 290 20.16 -26.25 -11.54
N GLU A 291 20.66 -26.49 -12.75
CA GLU A 291 20.40 -25.62 -13.90
C GLU A 291 18.96 -25.82 -14.38
N PHE A 292 18.27 -24.71 -14.67
CA PHE A 292 16.94 -24.72 -15.26
C PHE A 292 16.99 -24.03 -16.61
N ASP A 293 16.76 -24.79 -17.68
CA ASP A 293 16.44 -24.23 -18.97
C ASP A 293 15.04 -23.60 -18.88
N TYR A 294 14.93 -22.30 -19.14
CA TYR A 294 13.62 -21.67 -19.35
C TYR A 294 13.02 -22.20 -20.66
N TRP A 295 12.34 -23.34 -20.60
CA TRP A 295 11.16 -23.77 -21.39
C TRP A 295 10.61 -25.09 -20.81
N GLN A 296 10.13 -25.08 -19.56
CA GLN A 296 9.05 -25.96 -19.06
C GLN A 296 8.57 -25.55 -17.67
#